data_AF-A0A6V7R2E2-F1
#
_entry.id   AF-A0A6V7R2E2-F1
#
_cell.length_a   1.000
_cell.length_b   1.000
_cell.length_c   1.000
_cell.angle_alpha   90.00
_cell.angle_beta   90.00
_cell.angle_gamma   90.00
#
_symmetry.space_group_name_H-M   'P 1'
#
loop_
_entity.id
_entity.type
_entity.pdbx_description
1 polymer ?
#
loop_
_entity_poly.entity_id
_entity_poly.type
_entity_poly.pdbx_seq_one_letter_code
_entity_poly.pdbx_strand_id
1 'polypeptide(L)' 'MKTVRELFSELDEWKAYQANSTMSNIAKANHISRVKREIANRIDVEEYRDYILFKEES' A
#
# COMPACT_ATOMS: atom_id res chain seq x y z
N MET A 1 -7.20 7.21 9.57
CA MET A 1 -7.09 6.06 8.63
C MET A 1 -6.40 6.59 7.38
N LYS A 2 -5.28 6.00 6.92
CA LYS A 2 -4.63 6.47 5.69
C LYS A 2 -5.49 6.14 4.47
N THR A 3 -5.39 6.87 3.37
CA THR A 3 -5.98 6.56 2.06
C THR A 3 -5.08 5.61 1.26
N VAL A 4 -5.58 5.01 0.17
CA VAL A 4 -4.75 4.19 -0.74
C VAL A 4 -3.59 5.00 -1.32
N ARG A 5 -3.83 6.27 -1.67
CA ARG A 5 -2.79 7.18 -2.16
C ARG A 5 -1.67 7.40 -1.13
N GLU A 6 -2.05 7.64 0.13
CA GLU A 6 -1.08 7.81 1.22
C GLU A 6 -0.27 6.53 1.49
N LEU A 7 -0.87 5.35 1.34
CA LEU A 7 -0.14 4.08 1.46
C LEU A 7 0.88 3.88 0.32
N PHE A 8 0.54 4.29 -0.91
CA PHE A 8 1.50 4.25 -2.01
C PHE A 8 2.67 5.24 -1.80
N SER A 9 2.38 6.46 -1.34
CA SER A 9 3.43 7.42 -0.97
C SER A 9 4.35 6.88 0.13
N GLU A 10 3.79 6.29 1.19
CA GLU A 10 4.58 5.64 2.25
C GLU A 10 5.43 4.49 1.69
N LEU A 11 4.88 3.66 0.80
CA LEU A 11 5.63 2.57 0.19
C LEU A 11 6.87 3.08 -0.58
N ASP A 12 6.74 4.18 -1.31
CA ASP A 12 7.82 4.74 -2.11
C ASP A 12 8.88 5.42 -1.24
N GLU A 13 8.47 6.13 -0.18
CA GLU A 13 9.39 6.66 0.84
C GLU A 13 10.23 5.55 1.48
N TRP A 14 9.59 4.46 1.90
CA TRP A 14 10.30 3.35 2.54
C TRP A 14 11.19 2.56 1.59
N LYS A 15 10.84 2.47 0.29
CA LYS A 15 11.74 1.89 -0.71
C LYS A 15 13.01 2.73 -0.86
N ALA A 16 12.88 4.06 -0.89
CA ALA A 16 14.01 4.99 -1.03
C ALA A 16 14.88 5.06 0.24
N TYR A 17 14.31 4.83 1.42
CA TYR A 17 15.02 4.87 2.70
C TYR A 17 16.20 3.88 2.74
N GLN A 18 17.42 4.37 3.03
CA GLN A 18 18.61 3.53 3.19
C GLN A 18 18.79 3.19 4.68
N ALA A 19 18.58 1.93 5.04
CA ALA A 19 18.79 1.47 6.40
C ALA A 19 20.29 1.26 6.67
N ASN A 20 20.75 1.72 7.83
CA ASN A 20 22.17 1.74 8.23
C ASN A 20 22.62 0.51 9.02
N SER A 21 21.72 -0.43 9.31
CA SER A 21 22.01 -1.63 10.08
C SER A 21 21.16 -2.82 9.63
N THR A 22 21.59 -4.04 9.94
CA THR A 22 20.84 -5.27 9.68
C THR A 22 19.44 -5.24 10.32
N MET A 23 19.32 -4.75 11.56
CA MET A 23 18.05 -4.64 12.25
C MET A 23 17.13 -3.60 11.60
N SER A 24 17.68 -2.46 11.18
CA SER A 24 16.94 -1.44 10.44
C SER A 24 16.47 -1.95 9.06
N ASN A 25 17.26 -2.80 8.39
CA ASN A 25 16.86 -3.44 7.14
C ASN A 25 15.68 -4.41 7.34
N ILE A 26 15.70 -5.20 8.42
CA ILE A 26 14.59 -6.10 8.77
C ILE A 26 13.33 -5.30 9.09
N ALA A 27 13.46 -4.22 9.88
CA ALA A 27 12.34 -3.32 10.18
C ALA A 27 11.75 -2.68 8.91
N LYS A 28 12.60 -2.19 8.00
CA LYS A 28 12.18 -1.69 6.68
C LYS A 28 11.43 -2.75 5.88
N ALA A 29 11.95 -3.97 5.79
CA ALA A 29 11.32 -5.05 5.03
C ALA A 29 9.93 -5.41 5.60
N ASN A 30 9.82 -5.51 6.93
CA ASN A 30 8.56 -5.78 7.62
C ASN A 30 7.55 -4.65 7.38
N HIS A 31 7.99 -3.40 7.46
CA HIS A 31 7.13 -2.25 7.21
C HIS A 31 6.60 -2.23 5.77
N ILE A 32 7.48 -2.43 4.78
CA ILE A 32 7.09 -2.54 3.36
C ILE A 32 6.07 -3.67 3.15
N SER A 33 6.30 -4.83 3.75
CA SER A 33 5.38 -5.98 3.64
C SER A 33 3.99 -5.65 4.20
N ARG A 34 3.93 -4.98 5.35
CA ARG A 34 2.67 -4.53 5.97
C ARG A 34 1.92 -3.56 5.06
N VAL A 35 2.60 -2.53 4.54
CA VAL A 35 1.99 -1.53 3.66
C VAL A 35 1.46 -2.17 2.37
N LYS A 36 2.22 -3.09 1.75
CA LYS A 36 1.75 -3.84 0.58
C LYS A 36 0.48 -4.65 0.86
N ARG A 37 0.39 -5.29 2.03
CA ARG A 37 -0.80 -6.05 2.43
C ARG A 37 -2.00 -5.13 2.64
N GLU A 38 -1.79 -3.98 3.26
CA GLU A 38 -2.85 -2.98 3.47
C GLU A 38 -3.35 -2.39 2.15
N ILE A 39 -2.45 -2.14 1.20
CA ILE A 39 -2.79 -1.76 -0.17
C ILE A 39 -3.62 -2.86 -0.84
N ALA A 40 -3.15 -4.12 -0.81
CA ALA A 40 -3.84 -5.23 -1.45
C ALA A 40 -5.25 -5.45 -0.88
N ASN A 41 -5.40 -5.42 0.45
CA ASN A 41 -6.70 -5.57 1.10
C ASN A 41 -7.67 -4.44 0.75
N ARG A 42 -7.17 -3.25 0.40
CA ARG A 42 -7.99 -2.08 0.02
C ARG A 42 -8.19 -1.93 -1.47
N ILE A 43 -7.45 -2.68 -2.29
CA ILE A 43 -7.61 -2.73 -3.74
C ILE A 43 -8.42 -3.96 -4.13
N ASP A 44 -8.86 -4.78 -3.16
CA ASP A 44 -9.66 -5.97 -3.43
C ASP A 44 -10.82 -5.61 -4.37
N VAL A 45 -10.71 -6.13 -5.58
CA VAL A 45 -11.44 -5.63 -6.74
C VAL A 45 -12.91 -5.95 -6.59
N GLU A 46 -13.29 -6.96 -5.78
CA GLU A 46 -14.70 -7.24 -5.50
C GLU A 46 -15.42 -6.06 -4.81
N GLU A 47 -14.74 -5.30 -3.94
CA GLU A 47 -15.34 -4.15 -3.25
C GLU A 47 -15.47 -2.92 -4.18
N TYR A 48 -14.58 -2.79 -5.17
CA TYR A 48 -14.60 -1.70 -6.15
C TYR A 48 -15.28 -2.07 -7.47
N ARG A 49 -15.61 -3.36 -7.68
CA ARG A 49 -16.22 -3.87 -8.90
C ARG A 49 -17.54 -3.15 -9.15
N ASP A 50 -18.39 -3.08 -8.14
CA ASP A 50 -19.69 -2.44 -8.27
C ASP A 50 -19.54 -0.95 -8.53
N TYR A 51 -18.61 -0.27 -7.86
CA TYR A 51 -18.34 1.15 -8.07
C TYR A 51 -17.76 1.46 -9.46
N ILE A 52 -16.88 0.62 -9.98
CA ILE A 52 -16.28 0.78 -11.32
C ILE A 52 -17.31 0.49 -12.41
N LEU A 53 -18.09 -0.59 -12.26
CA LEU A 53 -19.13 -0.97 -13.23
C LEU A 53 -20.27 0.05 -13.27
N PHE A 54 -20.73 0.56 -12.12
CA PHE A 54 -21.79 1.58 -12.08
C PHE A 54 -21.36 2.91 -12.70
N LYS A 55 -20.07 3.25 -12.61
CA LYS A 55 -19.56 4.52 -13.14
C LYS A 55 -19.50 4.56 -14.67
N GLU A 56 -19.52 3.40 -15.34
CA GLU A 56 -19.59 3.33 -16.80
C GLU A 56 -21.03 3.44 -17.34
N GLU A 57 -22.06 3.32 -16.49
CA GLU A 57 -23.47 3.39 -16.87
C GLU A 57 -24.12 4.78 -16.65
N SER A 58 -23.37 5.78 -16.14
CA SER A 58 -23.84 7.16 -15.88
C SER A 58 -23.20 8.18 -16.81
#